data_AF-A6LKM5-F1
#
_entry.id   AF-A6LKM5-F1
#
_cell.length_a   1.000
_cell.length_b   1.000
_cell.length_c   1.000
_cell.angle_alpha   90.00
_cell.angle_beta   90.00
_cell.angle_gamma   90.00
#
_symmetry.space_group_name_H-M   'P 1'
#
loop_
_entity.id
_entity.type
_entity.pdbx_description
1 polymer ?
#
loop_
_entity_poly.entity_id
_entity_poly.type
_entity_poly.pdbx_seq_one_letter_code
_entity_poly.pdbx_strand_id
1 'polypeptide(L)'
;MENFVRKYEVYLKKAGKDSYGRTLAYVFGKSASGTVFYEEEVLKEGLARPLIYFENVDSELTFRIVEAYKYAFGHKKGIFSKWNTAPVLTSFSREYVGKIVFLKGTVSSVYKSGGMWYINSDWFTIKIREEEFYYFFKNYDLNKLKGKTVKFYGELWLDDEKPIILLRSPNEIVLP
;
A
#
# COMPACT_ATOMS: atom_id res chain seq x y z
N MET A 1 -7.11 -14.32 10.22
CA MET A 1 -8.27 -14.09 11.10
C MET A 1 -8.56 -15.27 12.02
N GLU A 2 -8.73 -16.50 11.53
CA GLU A 2 -9.09 -17.66 12.39
C GLU A 2 -8.16 -17.88 13.60
N ASN A 3 -6.84 -17.79 13.39
CA ASN A 3 -5.88 -17.91 14.50
C ASN A 3 -5.97 -16.76 15.51
N PHE A 4 -6.38 -15.56 15.06
CA PHE A 4 -6.53 -14.38 15.92
C PHE A 4 -7.76 -14.53 16.81
N VAL A 5 -8.90 -14.92 16.24
CA VAL A 5 -10.16 -15.09 16.99
C VAL A 5 -10.12 -16.27 17.96
N ARG A 6 -9.25 -17.27 17.73
CA ARG A 6 -9.00 -18.36 18.69
C ARG A 6 -8.15 -17.94 19.87
N LYS A 7 -7.28 -16.94 19.70
CA LYS A 7 -6.32 -16.49 20.71
C LYS A 7 -6.86 -15.36 21.58
N TYR A 8 -7.80 -14.56 21.08
CA TYR A 8 -8.25 -13.35 21.72
C TYR A 8 -9.77 -13.28 21.81
N GLU A 9 -10.27 -12.64 22.87
CA GLU A 9 -11.64 -12.14 22.88
C GLU A 9 -11.73 -10.94 21.92
N VAL A 10 -12.58 -11.04 20.89
CA VAL A 10 -12.60 -10.08 19.79
C VAL A 10 -13.63 -8.98 20.05
N TYR A 11 -13.22 -7.74 19.80
CA TYR A 11 -14.10 -6.58 19.83
C TYR A 11 -13.88 -5.68 18.62
N LEU A 12 -14.97 -5.03 18.19
CA LEU A 12 -15.02 -4.20 16.99
C LEU A 12 -15.26 -2.75 17.36
N LYS A 13 -14.39 -1.85 16.90
CA LYS A 13 -14.69 -0.41 16.89
C LYS A 13 -15.26 -0.06 15.51
N LYS A 14 -16.57 0.13 15.43
CA LYS A 14 -17.25 0.52 14.18
C LYS A 14 -16.73 1.89 13.74
N ALA A 15 -16.28 1.98 12.50
CA ALA A 15 -15.81 3.20 11.85
C ALA A 15 -16.88 3.81 10.93
N GLY A 16 -17.79 2.99 10.41
CA GLY A 16 -18.88 3.47 9.54
C GLY A 16 -19.53 2.34 8.75
N LYS A 17 -20.15 2.72 7.64
CA LYS A 17 -20.65 1.80 6.62
C LYS A 17 -20.20 2.27 5.25
N ASP A 18 -19.97 1.33 4.35
CA ASP A 18 -19.77 1.66 2.94
C ASP A 18 -21.10 1.86 2.18
N SER A 19 -21.01 2.22 0.90
CA SER A 19 -22.16 2.43 0.02
C SER A 19 -23.03 1.18 -0.20
N TYR A 20 -22.51 -0.01 0.10
CA TYR A 20 -23.24 -1.28 0.05
C TYR A 20 -23.87 -1.64 1.41
N GLY A 21 -23.75 -0.78 2.42
CA GLY A 21 -24.28 -0.98 3.76
C GLY A 21 -23.45 -1.91 4.65
N ARG A 22 -22.27 -2.35 4.19
CA ARG A 22 -21.34 -3.21 4.96
C ARG A 22 -20.68 -2.40 6.05
N THR A 23 -20.55 -2.98 7.24
CA THR A 23 -19.88 -2.31 8.38
C THR A 23 -18.39 -2.28 8.18
N LEU A 24 -17.82 -1.07 8.27
CA LEU A 24 -16.38 -0.84 8.39
C LEU A 24 -16.05 -0.77 9.87
N ALA A 25 -15.06 -1.55 10.32
CA ALA A 25 -14.67 -1.60 11.72
C ALA A 25 -13.19 -1.93 11.87
N TYR A 26 -12.59 -1.39 12.92
CA TYR A 26 -11.29 -1.81 13.41
C TYR A 26 -11.44 -3.01 14.32
N VAL A 27 -10.58 -4.01 14.14
CA VAL A 27 -10.65 -5.27 14.88
C VAL A 27 -9.60 -5.29 15.97
N PHE A 28 -10.03 -5.63 17.18
CA PHE A 28 -9.12 -5.78 18.30
C PHE A 28 -9.31 -7.12 19.00
N GLY A 29 -8.23 -7.60 19.61
CA GLY A 29 -8.21 -8.79 20.43
C GLY A 29 -7.80 -8.45 21.86
N LYS A 30 -8.52 -8.94 22.86
CA LYS A 30 -8.18 -8.82 24.27
C LYS A 30 -7.62 -10.14 24.81
N SER A 31 -6.60 -10.03 25.65
CA SER A 31 -6.01 -11.13 26.41
C SER A 31 -5.62 -10.63 27.81
N ALA A 32 -5.22 -11.54 28.70
CA ALA A 32 -4.68 -11.18 30.02
C ALA A 32 -3.46 -10.25 29.94
N SER A 33 -2.68 -10.32 28.85
CA SER A 33 -1.52 -9.46 28.59
C SER A 33 -1.86 -8.11 27.96
N GLY A 34 -3.14 -7.84 27.69
CA GLY A 34 -3.61 -6.57 27.14
C GLY A 34 -4.31 -6.70 25.79
N THR A 35 -4.38 -5.56 25.10
CA THR A 35 -5.10 -5.34 23.84
C THR A 35 -4.16 -5.39 22.64
N VAL A 36 -4.60 -6.08 21.58
CA VAL A 36 -3.91 -6.16 20.30
C VAL A 36 -4.81 -5.57 19.21
N PHE A 37 -4.24 -4.74 18.34
CA PHE A 37 -4.92 -4.19 17.17
C PHE A 37 -4.60 -5.05 15.95
N TYR A 38 -5.61 -5.70 15.37
CA TYR A 38 -5.40 -6.75 14.36
C TYR A 38 -4.76 -6.20 13.08
N GLU A 39 -5.25 -5.07 12.57
CA GLU A 39 -4.77 -4.46 11.33
C GLU A 39 -3.30 -4.07 11.46
N GLU A 40 -2.88 -3.57 12.62
CA GLU A 40 -1.47 -3.29 12.91
C GLU A 40 -0.61 -4.56 12.83
N GLU A 41 -1.04 -5.67 13.44
CA GLU A 41 -0.28 -6.92 13.42
C GLU A 41 -0.19 -7.52 12.01
N VAL A 42 -1.29 -7.52 11.25
CA VAL A 42 -1.31 -7.97 9.85
C VAL A 42 -0.34 -7.16 9.00
N LEU A 43 -0.31 -5.84 9.20
CA LEU A 43 0.57 -4.94 8.47
C LEU A 43 2.02 -5.10 8.90
N LYS A 44 2.33 -5.28 10.19
CA LYS A 44 3.68 -5.53 10.70
C LYS A 44 4.28 -6.81 10.12
N GLU A 45 3.47 -7.83 9.88
CA GLU A 45 3.89 -9.06 9.21
C GLU A 45 3.93 -8.94 7.67
N GLY A 46 3.59 -7.77 7.12
CA GLY A 46 3.62 -7.50 5.68
C GLY A 46 2.60 -8.33 4.90
N LEU A 47 1.50 -8.74 5.53
CA LEU A 47 0.50 -9.63 4.93
C LEU A 47 -0.60 -8.88 4.17
N ALA A 48 -0.64 -7.56 4.29
CA ALA A 48 -1.62 -6.71 3.62
C ALA A 48 -1.01 -5.37 3.20
N ARG A 49 -1.77 -4.63 2.38
CA ARG A 49 -1.51 -3.21 2.09
C ARG A 49 -2.63 -2.38 2.71
N PRO A 50 -2.32 -1.23 3.32
CA PRO A 50 -3.34 -0.36 3.86
C PRO A 50 -4.19 0.23 2.73
N LEU A 51 -5.45 0.50 3.05
CA LEU A 51 -6.38 1.24 2.21
C LEU A 51 -7.10 2.24 3.11
N ILE A 52 -6.71 3.50 3.02
CA ILE A 52 -7.16 4.55 3.94
C ILE A 52 -8.26 5.37 3.26
N TYR A 53 -9.30 5.75 4.00
CA TYR A 53 -10.41 6.59 3.52
C TYR A 53 -10.63 7.73 4.51
N PHE A 54 -10.57 8.98 4.04
CA PHE A 54 -10.71 10.15 4.92
C PHE A 54 -12.02 10.16 5.70
N GLU A 55 -13.12 9.70 5.11
CA GLU A 55 -14.42 9.60 5.80
C GLU A 55 -14.44 8.65 7.02
N ASN A 56 -13.50 7.70 7.13
CA ASN A 56 -13.53 6.65 8.14
C ASN A 56 -12.25 6.57 9.00
N VAL A 57 -11.37 7.57 8.89
CA VAL A 57 -10.10 7.55 9.63
C VAL A 57 -10.30 7.79 11.12
N ASP A 58 -9.62 6.97 11.91
CA ASP A 58 -9.27 7.30 13.28
C ASP A 58 -7.79 7.72 13.28
N SER A 59 -7.48 8.93 13.73
CA SER A 59 -6.12 9.49 13.59
C SER A 59 -5.06 8.68 14.36
N GLU A 60 -5.41 8.16 15.54
CA GLU A 60 -4.51 7.33 16.36
C GLU A 60 -4.28 5.97 15.70
N LEU A 61 -5.36 5.30 15.27
CA LEU A 61 -5.25 3.97 14.66
C LEU A 61 -4.61 4.03 13.27
N THR A 62 -4.91 5.07 12.50
CA THR A 62 -4.29 5.29 11.19
C THR A 62 -2.79 5.50 11.31
N PHE A 63 -2.34 6.24 12.33
CA PHE A 63 -0.91 6.37 12.61
C PHE A 63 -0.25 5.00 12.86
N ARG A 64 -0.88 4.14 13.67
CA ARG A 64 -0.38 2.77 13.93
C ARG A 64 -0.33 1.90 12.67
N ILE A 65 -1.35 1.99 11.81
CA ILE A 65 -1.39 1.33 10.49
C ILE A 65 -0.21 1.76 9.61
N VAL A 66 0.06 3.07 9.55
CA VAL A 66 1.14 3.65 8.74
C VAL A 66 2.51 3.17 9.24
N GLU A 67 2.73 3.22 10.55
CA GLU A 67 4.00 2.79 11.15
C GLU A 67 4.20 1.27 11.03
N ALA A 68 3.15 0.46 11.17
CA ALA A 68 3.21 -0.98 10.93
C ALA A 68 3.63 -1.33 9.49
N TYR A 69 3.08 -0.62 8.50
CA TYR A 69 3.46 -0.84 7.10
C TYR A 69 4.92 -0.45 6.83
N LYS A 70 5.37 0.69 7.37
CA LYS A 70 6.78 1.11 7.29
C LYS A 70 7.71 0.10 7.98
N TYR A 71 7.31 -0.42 9.14
CA TYR A 71 8.05 -1.44 9.87
C TYR A 71 8.23 -2.70 9.02
N ALA A 72 7.16 -3.23 8.42
CA ALA A 72 7.22 -4.41 7.58
C ALA A 72 8.12 -4.20 6.36
N PHE A 73 8.09 -3.00 5.74
CA PHE A 73 9.01 -2.65 4.67
C PHE A 73 10.47 -2.65 5.13
N GLY A 74 10.76 -2.02 6.27
CA GLY A 74 12.10 -1.90 6.84
C GLY A 74 12.71 -3.27 7.18
N HIS A 75 11.87 -4.21 7.63
CA HIS A 75 12.28 -5.56 8.02
C HIS A 75 12.06 -6.62 6.92
N LYS A 76 11.65 -6.20 5.72
CA LYS A 76 11.39 -7.08 4.56
C LYS A 76 10.45 -8.25 4.86
N LYS A 77 9.37 -7.98 5.61
CA LYS A 77 8.34 -8.97 5.95
C LYS A 77 7.28 -9.13 4.87
N GLY A 78 6.66 -10.32 4.81
CA GLY A 78 5.53 -10.63 3.94
C GLY A 78 5.75 -10.25 2.47
N ILE A 79 4.91 -9.40 1.90
CA ILE A 79 5.01 -8.92 0.52
C ILE A 79 6.35 -8.25 0.19
N PHE A 80 7.10 -7.76 1.19
CA PHE A 80 8.41 -7.12 1.00
C PHE A 80 9.58 -8.09 1.05
N SER A 81 9.37 -9.35 1.42
CA SER A 81 10.41 -10.39 1.43
C SER A 81 11.02 -10.63 0.04
N LYS A 82 10.27 -10.33 -1.01
CA LYS A 82 10.70 -10.43 -2.41
C LYS A 82 11.51 -9.23 -2.89
N TRP A 83 11.80 -8.23 -2.06
CA TRP A 83 12.49 -7.00 -2.47
C TRP A 83 13.78 -7.25 -3.26
N ASN A 84 14.58 -8.25 -2.88
CA ASN A 84 15.85 -8.56 -3.56
C ASN A 84 15.70 -9.53 -4.75
N THR A 85 14.55 -10.20 -4.88
CA THR A 85 14.34 -11.29 -5.85
C THR A 85 13.20 -11.02 -6.82
N ALA A 86 12.44 -9.95 -6.63
CA ALA A 86 11.34 -9.58 -7.50
C ALA A 86 11.90 -9.25 -8.89
N PRO A 87 11.26 -9.75 -9.97
CA PRO A 87 11.70 -9.50 -11.32
C PRO A 87 11.60 -8.01 -11.63
N VAL A 88 12.58 -7.50 -12.39
CA VAL A 88 12.58 -6.12 -12.89
C VAL A 88 12.05 -6.15 -14.32
N LEU A 89 10.85 -5.66 -14.51
CA LEU A 89 10.20 -5.57 -15.81
C LEU A 89 10.56 -4.23 -16.46
N THR A 90 10.96 -4.28 -17.73
CA THR A 90 11.19 -3.11 -18.60
C THR A 90 10.18 -3.03 -19.75
N SER A 91 9.23 -3.97 -19.78
CA SER A 91 8.10 -4.04 -20.71
C SER A 91 6.98 -4.86 -20.07
N PHE A 92 5.77 -4.78 -20.62
CA PHE A 92 4.64 -5.53 -20.11
C PHE A 92 4.78 -7.04 -20.38
N SER A 93 4.49 -7.85 -19.35
CA SER A 93 4.23 -9.27 -19.51
C SER A 93 3.03 -9.68 -18.64
N ARG A 94 2.03 -10.29 -19.28
CA ARG A 94 0.76 -10.69 -18.65
C ARG A 94 0.96 -11.76 -17.57
N GLU A 95 2.02 -12.56 -17.64
CA GLU A 95 2.30 -13.63 -16.68
C GLU A 95 2.63 -13.11 -15.26
N TYR A 96 2.91 -11.81 -15.13
CA TYR A 96 3.23 -11.16 -13.86
C TYR A 96 2.05 -10.42 -13.23
N VAL A 97 0.88 -10.38 -13.87
CA VAL A 97 -0.31 -9.77 -13.26
C VAL A 97 -0.66 -10.49 -11.95
N GLY A 98 -0.90 -9.73 -10.89
CA GLY A 98 -1.10 -10.22 -9.52
C GLY A 98 0.19 -10.64 -8.80
N LYS A 99 1.37 -10.45 -9.40
CA LYS A 99 2.67 -10.76 -8.78
C LYS A 99 3.40 -9.50 -8.33
N ILE A 100 4.25 -9.69 -7.33
CA ILE A 100 5.19 -8.67 -6.86
C ILE A 100 6.35 -8.54 -7.84
N VAL A 101 6.56 -7.34 -8.37
CA VAL A 101 7.59 -7.02 -9.37
C VAL A 101 8.19 -5.64 -9.09
N PHE A 102 9.28 -5.32 -9.80
CA PHE A 102 9.66 -3.94 -10.08
C PHE A 102 9.23 -3.57 -11.50
N LEU A 103 8.58 -2.41 -11.67
CA LEU A 103 8.44 -1.77 -12.97
C LEU A 103 9.54 -0.72 -13.13
N LYS A 104 10.32 -0.80 -14.20
CA LYS A 104 11.41 0.14 -14.51
C LYS A 104 11.10 0.91 -15.79
N GLY A 105 11.18 2.23 -15.73
CA GLY A 105 11.01 3.08 -16.90
C GLY A 105 11.34 4.53 -16.61
N THR A 106 11.38 5.34 -17.67
CA THR A 106 11.59 6.78 -17.55
C THR A 106 10.26 7.47 -17.30
N VAL A 107 10.18 8.29 -16.26
CA VAL A 107 8.95 9.01 -15.90
C VAL A 107 8.73 10.16 -16.88
N SER A 108 7.67 10.09 -17.67
CA SER A 108 7.30 11.10 -18.66
C SER A 108 6.47 12.25 -18.06
N SER A 109 5.57 11.93 -17.11
CA SER A 109 4.74 12.92 -16.44
C SER A 109 4.36 12.53 -15.01
N VAL A 110 4.10 13.55 -14.20
CA VAL A 110 3.56 13.43 -12.84
C VAL A 110 2.44 14.46 -12.71
N TYR A 111 1.25 14.05 -12.32
CA TYR A 111 0.11 14.95 -12.08
C TYR A 111 -0.89 14.35 -11.10
N LYS A 112 -1.80 15.19 -10.59
CA LYS A 112 -2.92 14.77 -9.74
C LYS A 112 -4.24 15.02 -10.47
N SER A 113 -5.15 14.06 -10.42
CA SER A 113 -6.51 14.19 -10.96
C SER A 113 -7.47 13.27 -10.19
N GLY A 114 -8.69 13.73 -9.89
CA GLY A 114 -9.73 12.90 -9.26
C GLY A 114 -9.30 12.18 -7.98
N GLY A 115 -8.62 12.87 -7.06
CA GLY A 115 -8.15 12.27 -5.79
C GLY A 115 -7.02 11.25 -5.94
N MET A 116 -6.30 11.26 -7.08
CA MET A 116 -5.22 10.32 -7.36
C MET A 116 -4.03 11.01 -8.01
N TRP A 117 -2.83 10.66 -7.58
CA TRP A 117 -1.58 10.99 -8.26
C TRP A 117 -1.25 9.92 -9.29
N TYR A 118 -0.77 10.37 -10.45
CA TYR A 118 -0.36 9.56 -11.57
C TYR A 118 1.11 9.86 -11.88
N ILE A 119 1.93 8.82 -11.96
CA ILE A 119 3.32 8.87 -12.42
C ILE A 119 3.39 7.98 -13.65
N ASN A 120 3.47 8.61 -14.82
CA ASN A 120 3.43 7.88 -16.07
C ASN A 120 4.84 7.60 -16.60
N SER A 121 5.00 6.43 -17.19
CA SER A 121 6.09 6.10 -18.09
C SER A 121 5.52 5.87 -19.50
N ASP A 122 6.37 5.45 -20.42
CA ASP A 122 6.00 5.05 -21.78
C ASP A 122 5.14 3.79 -21.82
N TRP A 123 5.34 2.84 -20.90
CA TRP A 123 4.61 1.56 -20.89
C TRP A 123 3.84 1.21 -19.60
N PHE A 124 3.91 2.03 -18.54
CA PHE A 124 3.14 1.81 -17.31
C PHE A 124 2.71 3.11 -16.62
N THR A 125 1.81 2.99 -15.65
CA THR A 125 1.40 4.08 -14.77
C THR A 125 1.45 3.66 -13.31
N ILE A 126 2.09 4.46 -12.47
CA ILE A 126 2.00 4.31 -11.01
C ILE A 126 0.91 5.23 -10.51
N LYS A 127 0.05 4.69 -9.65
CA LYS A 127 -1.06 5.41 -9.03
C LYS A 127 -0.82 5.52 -7.53
N ILE A 128 -1.14 6.66 -6.93
CA ILE A 128 -1.15 6.85 -5.46
C ILE A 128 -2.46 7.56 -5.12
N ARG A 129 -3.30 6.99 -4.25
CA ARG A 129 -4.53 7.69 -3.84
C ARG A 129 -4.18 8.85 -2.93
N GLU A 130 -5.05 9.84 -2.86
CA GLU A 130 -4.84 11.06 -2.06
C GLU A 130 -4.64 10.76 -0.58
N GLU A 131 -5.36 9.78 -0.02
CA GLU A 131 -5.25 9.39 1.38
C GLU A 131 -3.87 8.78 1.66
N GLU A 132 -3.41 7.84 0.83
CA GLU A 132 -2.07 7.30 0.98
C GLU A 132 -0.99 8.36 0.74
N PHE A 133 -1.20 9.31 -0.20
CA PHE A 133 -0.28 10.43 -0.37
C PHE A 133 -0.19 11.27 0.91
N TYR A 134 -1.31 11.60 1.53
CA TYR A 134 -1.37 12.39 2.75
C TYR A 134 -0.62 11.72 3.91
N TYR A 135 -0.80 10.42 4.11
CA TYR A 135 -0.21 9.70 5.24
C TYR A 135 1.23 9.21 5.02
N PHE A 136 1.63 8.89 3.78
CA PHE A 136 2.95 8.32 3.48
C PHE A 136 3.88 9.25 2.71
N PHE A 137 3.36 10.16 1.89
CA PHE A 137 4.15 10.95 0.94
C PHE A 137 4.18 12.45 1.22
N LYS A 138 3.61 12.93 2.34
CA LYS A 138 3.47 14.38 2.63
C LYS A 138 4.74 15.21 2.41
N ASN A 139 5.93 14.62 2.64
CA ASN A 139 7.22 15.29 2.49
C ASN A 139 8.01 14.83 1.25
N TYR A 140 7.39 14.07 0.35
CA TYR A 140 8.02 13.51 -0.84
C TYR A 140 7.55 14.27 -2.09
N ASP A 141 8.48 14.93 -2.77
CA ASP A 141 8.18 15.65 -4.01
C ASP A 141 8.21 14.70 -5.22
N LEU A 142 7.02 14.23 -5.61
CA LEU A 142 6.85 13.34 -6.76
C LEU A 142 7.31 13.99 -8.08
N ASN A 143 7.27 15.31 -8.22
CA ASN A 143 7.66 15.97 -9.47
C ASN A 143 9.15 15.79 -9.78
N LYS A 144 9.99 15.57 -8.76
CA LYS A 144 11.42 15.26 -8.92
C LYS A 144 11.70 13.92 -9.60
N LEU A 145 10.68 13.10 -9.82
CA LEU A 145 10.79 11.86 -10.58
C LEU A 145 10.76 12.10 -12.09
N LYS A 146 10.14 13.19 -12.56
CA LYS A 146 9.99 13.48 -13.99
C LYS A 146 11.34 13.53 -14.70
N GLY A 147 11.45 12.84 -15.83
CA GLY A 147 12.66 12.71 -16.64
C GLY A 147 13.67 11.68 -16.13
N LYS A 148 13.46 11.07 -14.95
CA LYS A 148 14.37 10.06 -14.40
C LYS A 148 13.91 8.65 -14.75
N THR A 149 14.87 7.74 -14.92
CA THR A 149 14.61 6.30 -14.92
C THR A 149 14.44 5.83 -13.49
N VAL A 150 13.28 5.28 -13.15
CA VAL A 150 12.92 4.92 -11.78
C VAL A 150 12.44 3.47 -11.74
N LYS A 151 12.68 2.78 -10.62
CA LYS A 151 12.09 1.46 -10.33
C LYS A 151 10.99 1.61 -9.27
N PHE A 152 9.83 1.01 -9.52
CA PHE A 152 8.69 1.00 -8.60
C PHE A 152 8.37 -0.42 -8.18
N TYR A 153 8.38 -0.70 -6.88
CA TYR A 153 8.08 -2.00 -6.30
C TYR A 153 6.59 -2.12 -5.98
N GLY A 154 5.96 -3.21 -6.39
CA GLY A 154 4.57 -3.43 -6.05
C GLY A 154 3.95 -4.62 -6.75
N GLU A 155 2.66 -4.79 -6.54
CA GLU A 155 1.87 -5.78 -7.26
C GLU A 155 1.42 -5.22 -8.60
N LEU A 156 1.70 -5.94 -9.67
CA LEU A 156 1.32 -5.56 -11.02
C LEU A 156 -0.17 -5.81 -11.25
N TRP A 157 -0.89 -4.77 -11.67
CA TRP A 157 -2.28 -4.82 -12.10
C TRP A 157 -2.44 -4.22 -13.50
N LEU A 158 -3.65 -4.31 -14.04
CA LEU A 158 -4.04 -3.67 -15.30
C LEU A 158 -5.17 -2.67 -15.04
N ASP A 159 -5.12 -1.55 -15.75
CA ASP A 159 -6.17 -0.54 -15.83
C ASP A 159 -6.37 -0.20 -17.31
N ASP A 160 -7.48 -0.63 -17.90
CA ASP A 160 -7.74 -0.56 -19.35
C ASP A 160 -6.52 -0.99 -20.19
N GLU A 161 -6.00 -2.18 -19.89
CA GLU A 161 -4.81 -2.82 -20.49
C GLU A 161 -3.46 -2.16 -20.18
N LYS A 162 -3.44 -1.00 -19.52
CA LYS A 162 -2.20 -0.36 -19.09
C LYS A 162 -1.66 -1.01 -17.81
N PRO A 163 -0.39 -1.44 -17.77
CA PRO A 163 0.28 -1.90 -16.56
C PRO A 163 0.28 -0.83 -15.48
N ILE A 164 -0.15 -1.20 -14.27
CA ILE A 164 -0.13 -0.30 -13.12
C ILE A 164 0.43 -0.94 -11.85
N ILE A 165 0.95 -0.08 -10.97
CA ILE A 165 1.09 -0.37 -9.54
C ILE A 165 0.32 0.72 -8.80
N LEU A 166 -0.57 0.32 -7.89
CA LEU A 166 -1.08 1.22 -6.86
C LEU A 166 -0.06 1.22 -5.72
N LEU A 167 0.70 2.31 -5.61
CA LEU A 167 1.82 2.46 -4.68
C LEU A 167 1.34 2.96 -3.33
N ARG A 168 1.97 2.53 -2.24
CA ARG A 168 1.55 2.88 -0.86
C ARG A 168 2.56 3.75 -0.14
N SER A 169 3.84 3.65 -0.47
CA SER A 169 4.91 4.34 0.27
C SER A 169 6.01 4.83 -0.66
N PRO A 170 6.67 5.98 -0.37
CA PRO A 170 7.84 6.41 -1.11
C PRO A 170 9.01 5.43 -1.01
N ASN A 171 9.04 4.59 0.03
CA ASN A 171 10.06 3.55 0.21
C ASN A 171 10.04 2.50 -0.91
N GLU A 172 8.93 2.38 -1.62
CA GLU A 172 8.75 1.45 -2.75
C GLU A 172 9.30 2.03 -4.07
N ILE A 173 9.90 3.23 -4.03
CA ILE A 173 10.52 3.91 -5.16
C ILE A 173 12.04 3.83 -5.03
N VAL A 174 12.71 3.38 -6.09
CA VAL A 174 14.18 3.32 -6.16
C VAL A 174 14.64 4.20 -7.32
N LEU A 175 15.35 5.28 -6.95
CA LEU A 175 16.11 6.11 -7.88
C LEU A 175 17.45 5.44 -8.22
N PRO A 176 18.03 5.70 -9.41
CA PRO A 176 19.35 5.22 -9.78
C PRO A 176 20.45 5.93 -8.99
#